data_AF-A0A957DZM2-F1
#
_entry.id   AF-A0A957DZM2-F1
#
_cell.length_a   1.000
_cell.length_b   1.000
_cell.length_c   1.000
_cell.angle_alpha   90.00
_cell.angle_beta   90.00
_cell.angle_gamma   90.00
#
_symmetry.space_group_name_H-M   'P 1'
#
loop_
_entity.id
_entity.type
_entity.pdbx_description
1 polymer ?
#
loop_
_entity_poly.entity_id
_entity_poly.type
_entity_poly.pdbx_seq_one_letter_code
_entity_poly.pdbx_strand_id
1 'polypeptide(L)' 'ACVVACPSGARIFGDLNDPTSPVSVALANHTAYRLREDLGTEPRVYYLPVHEETSECLVEA' A
#
# COMPACT_ATOMS: atom_id res chain seq x y z
N ALA A 1 12.73 9.32 5.23
CA ALA A 1 13.33 8.45 6.27
C ALA A 1 12.81 7.01 6.16
N CYS A 2 11.55 6.72 6.46
CA CYS A 2 11.06 5.33 6.57
C CYS A 2 10.99 4.53 5.24
N VAL A 3 10.69 5.21 4.13
CA VAL A 3 10.61 4.60 2.79
C VAL A 3 12.00 4.11 2.36
N VAL A 4 12.99 4.99 2.46
CA VAL A 4 14.38 4.71 2.07
C VAL A 4 15.06 3.72 3.02
N ALA A 5 14.71 3.74 4.30
CA ALA A 5 15.30 2.86 5.30
C ALA A 5 14.81 1.41 5.23
N CYS A 6 13.70 1.14 4.54
CA CYS A 6 13.09 -0.17 4.53
C CYS A 6 13.75 -1.07 3.45
N PRO A 7 14.50 -2.12 3.83
CA PRO A 7 15.16 -2.98 2.86
C PRO A 7 14.17 -3.82 2.05
N SER A 8 12.99 -4.13 2.59
CA SER A 8 11.95 -4.90 1.90
C SER A 8 11.08 -4.07 0.97
N GLY A 9 11.24 -2.74 0.93
CA GLY A 9 10.42 -1.86 0.09
C GLY A 9 8.95 -1.81 0.49
N ALA A 10 8.62 -2.07 1.77
CA ALA A 10 7.23 -2.19 2.23
C ALA A 10 6.40 -0.89 2.15
N ARG A 11 7.04 0.28 1.98
CA ARG A 11 6.35 1.56 1.86
C ARG A 11 6.75 2.24 0.56
N ILE A 12 5.78 2.83 -0.12
CA ILE A 12 5.95 3.62 -1.33
C ILE A 12 5.45 5.04 -1.05
N PHE A 13 6.17 6.05 -1.56
CA PHE A 13 5.80 7.45 -1.37
C PHE A 13 5.95 8.21 -2.69
N GLY A 14 5.04 9.14 -2.96
CA GLY A 14 4.93 9.84 -4.24
C GLY A 14 3.74 10.82 -4.25
N ASP A 15 3.59 11.53 -5.37
CA ASP A 15 2.51 12.50 -5.57
C ASP A 15 1.30 11.82 -6.22
N LEU A 16 0.13 11.94 -5.59
CA LEU A 16 -1.13 11.40 -6.12
C LEU A 16 -1.66 12.18 -7.34
N ASN A 17 -1.20 13.41 -7.56
CA ASN A 17 -1.61 14.21 -8.71
C ASN A 17 -0.76 13.91 -9.96
N ASP A 18 0.40 13.27 -9.78
CA ASP A 18 1.24 12.81 -10.88
C ASP A 18 0.88 11.35 -11.22
N PRO A 19 0.29 11.07 -12.40
CA PRO A 19 -0.10 9.72 -12.78
C PRO A 19 1.11 8.79 -12.98
N THR A 20 2.31 9.33 -13.14
CA THR A 20 3.55 8.57 -13.31
C THR A 20 4.28 8.31 -11.99
N SER A 21 3.78 8.85 -10.88
CA SER A 21 4.40 8.65 -9.58
C SER A 21 4.30 7.19 -9.14
N PRO A 22 5.27 6.68 -8.34
CA PRO A 22 5.24 5.29 -7.87
C PRO A 22 3.95 4.93 -7.10
N VAL A 23 3.35 5.88 -6.38
CA VAL A 23 2.10 5.64 -5.65
C VAL A 23 0.92 5.59 -6.60
N SER A 24 0.83 6.51 -7.56
CA SER A 24 -0.26 6.53 -8.56
C SER A 24 -0.27 5.25 -9.40
N VAL A 25 0.92 4.81 -9.83
CA VAL A 25 1.08 3.54 -10.56
C VAL A 25 0.71 2.34 -9.69
N ALA A 26 1.09 2.32 -8.40
CA ALA A 26 0.71 1.23 -7.50
C ALA A 26 -0.81 1.17 -7.28
N LEU A 27 -1.46 2.32 -7.05
CA LEU A 27 -2.91 2.38 -6.86
C LEU A 27 -3.71 2.06 -8.14
N ALA A 28 -3.14 2.30 -9.32
CA ALA A 28 -3.77 1.92 -10.58
C ALA A 28 -3.73 0.41 -10.85
N ASN A 29 -2.70 -0.28 -10.33
CA ASN A 29 -2.45 -1.70 -10.62
C ASN A 29 -2.91 -2.67 -9.50
N HIS A 30 -3.14 -2.17 -8.30
CA HIS A 30 -3.51 -2.99 -7.14
C HIS A 30 -4.78 -2.49 -6.47
N THR A 31 -5.59 -3.41 -5.93
CA THR A 31 -6.67 -3.06 -5.00
C THR A 31 -6.05 -2.48 -3.74
N ALA A 32 -6.50 -1.31 -3.31
CA ALA A 32 -6.04 -0.66 -2.09
C ALA A 32 -7.21 -0.22 -1.24
N TYR A 33 -6.98 -0.12 0.07
CA TYR A 33 -7.98 0.40 1.02
C TYR A 33 -7.34 1.40 1.97
N ARG A 34 -8.18 2.26 2.56
CA ARG A 34 -7.78 3.19 3.61
C ARG A 34 -8.25 2.67 4.96
N LEU A 35 -7.45 2.92 6.00
CA LEU A 35 -7.85 2.55 7.35
C LEU A 35 -8.93 3.50 7.87
N ARG A 36 -9.94 2.92 8.54
CA ARG A 36 -10.97 3.66 9.27
C ARG A 36 -11.70 4.71 8.42
N GLU A 37 -12.12 4.31 7.22
CA GLU A 37 -12.92 5.19 6.34
C GLU A 37 -14.24 5.64 6.99
N ASP A 38 -14.75 4.89 7.97
CA ASP A 38 -15.93 5.22 8.78
C ASP A 38 -15.84 6.58 9.48
N LEU A 39 -14.61 7.05 9.76
CA LEU A 39 -14.38 8.31 10.46
C LEU A 39 -14.33 9.54 9.53
N GLY A 40 -14.40 9.37 8.21
CA GLY A 40 -14.41 10.49 7.25
C GLY A 40 -13.14 11.35 7.23
N THR A 41 -12.01 10.81 7.71
CA THR A 41 -10.73 11.54 7.82
C THR A 41 -9.93 11.62 6.53
N GLU A 42 -10.38 10.91 5.48
CA GLU A 42 -9.78 10.87 4.15
C GLU A 42 -8.24 10.71 4.15
N PRO A 43 -7.69 9.68 4.83
CA PRO A 43 -6.25 9.56 5.00
C PRO A 43 -5.54 9.37 3.65
N ARG A 44 -4.33 9.91 3.52
CA ARG A 44 -3.47 9.78 2.33
C ARG A 44 -2.51 8.59 2.42
N VAL A 45 -2.88 7.58 3.20
CA VAL A 45 -2.14 6.32 3.36
C VAL A 45 -3.04 5.19 2.91
N TYR A 46 -2.56 4.43 1.94
CA TYR A 46 -3.28 3.33 1.32
C TYR A 46 -2.55 2.02 1.63
N TYR A 47 -3.32 0.99 1.95
CA TYR A 47 -2.80 -0.34 2.25
C TYR A 47 -3.12 -1.28 1.10
N LEU A 48 -2.12 -2.07 0.71
CA LEU A 48 -2.27 -3.13 -0.27
C LEU A 48 -2.54 -4.44 0.48
N PRO A 49 -3.59 -5.20 0.13
CA PRO A 49 -3.87 -6.49 0.73
C PRO A 49 -2.76 -7.49 0.36
N VAL A 50 -2.54 -8.46 1.24
CA VAL A 50 -1.64 -9.58 0.94
C VAL A 50 -2.30 -10.45 -0.14
N HIS A 51 -1.56 -10.82 -1.18
CA HIS A 51 -2.05 -11.77 -2.18
C HIS A 51 -2.23 -13.16 -1.55
N GLU A 52 -3.39 -13.78 -1.74
CA GLU A 52 -3.77 -15.05 -1.10
C GLU A 52 -2.81 -16.21 -1.39
N GLU A 53 -2.05 -16.18 -2.49
CA GLU A 53 -1.02 -17.18 -2.82
C GLU A 53 0.15 -17.24 -1.80
N THR A 54 0.35 -16.24 -0.96
CA THR A 54 1.35 -16.28 0.12
C THR A 54 0.74 -16.44 1.52
N SER A 55 -0.59 -16.43 1.63
CA SER A 55 -1.27 -16.65 2.90
C SER A 55 -1.21 -18.11 3.35
N GLU A 56 -1.08 -19.06 2.42
CA GLU A 56 -0.95 -20.49 2.75
C GLU A 56 0.35 -20.80 3.52
N CYS A 57 1.42 -20.01 3.32
CA CYS A 57 2.69 -20.20 4.03
C CYS A 57 2.63 -19.72 5.51
N LEU A 58 1.73 -18.79 5.84
CA LEU A 58 1.59 -18.25 7.20
C LEU A 58 0.62 -19.05 8.08
N VAL A 59 -0.17 -19.95 7.49
CA VAL A 59 -1.16 -20.78 8.20
C VAL A 59 -0.58 -22.13 8.62
N GLU A 60 0.55 -22.55 8.04
CA GLU A 60 1.17 -23.87 8.28
C GLU A 60 2.49 -23.83 9.09
N ALA A 61 2.74 -22.76 9.86
CA ALA A 61 3.89 -22.66 10.78
C ALA A 61 3.50 -22.86 12.25
#